data_AF-A0A162ZSW4-F1
#
_entry.id   AF-A0A162ZSW4-F1
#
_cell.length_a   1.000
_cell.length_b   1.000
_cell.length_c   1.000
_cell.angle_alpha   90.00
_cell.angle_beta   90.00
_cell.angle_gamma   90.00
#
_symmetry.space_group_name_H-M   'P 1'
#
loop_
_entity.id
_entity.type
_entity.pdbx_description
1 polymer ?
#
loop_
_entity_poly.entity_id
_entity_poly.type
_entity_poly.pdbx_seq_one_letter_code
_entity_poly.pdbx_strand_id
1 'polypeptide(L)'
;MISETTQIDFSGFEYSTWTKRTKARNLGYANKWKEAKNAAEYTQLERRNGTQWSQLHLLTYFDPVWCTIIDPMHNLFLGTAKCMVQIWKELEYFDNQALLAMQDLANGVVVSPDYAYINKKIADRFSSIKADKWKLWCLIYSPFVLKHILLVKHLSNWMFFVNACHLPTKPSVTSDKISSAHAHLQLFCKGFEKLY
;
A
#
# COMPACT_ATOMS: atom_id res chain seq x y z
N MET A 1 11.13 -25.98 -18.34
CA MET A 1 11.27 -26.01 -16.87
C MET A 1 11.69 -24.63 -16.43
N ILE A 2 10.75 -23.83 -15.94
CA ILE A 2 11.06 -22.59 -15.25
C ILE A 2 10.85 -22.95 -13.79
N SER A 3 11.93 -22.92 -13.02
CA SER A 3 11.89 -23.00 -11.56
C SER A 3 10.98 -21.87 -11.06
N GLU A 4 9.76 -22.19 -10.65
CA GLU A 4 8.92 -21.27 -9.86
C GLU A 4 9.63 -21.05 -8.53
N THR A 5 10.46 -20.01 -8.46
CA THR A 5 10.87 -19.45 -7.18
C THR A 5 9.61 -19.00 -6.45
N THR A 6 9.33 -19.62 -5.30
CA THR A 6 8.23 -19.27 -4.37
C THR A 6 8.35 -17.86 -3.77
N GLN A 7 9.33 -17.07 -4.22
CA GLN A 7 9.56 -15.71 -3.80
C GLN A 7 8.63 -14.77 -4.59
N ILE A 8 7.83 -14.00 -3.86
CA ILE A 8 6.93 -13.00 -4.46
C ILE A 8 7.78 -12.00 -5.24
N ASP A 9 7.52 -11.86 -6.53
CA ASP A 9 8.19 -10.90 -7.40
C ASP A 9 7.64 -9.49 -7.12
N PHE A 10 8.50 -8.62 -6.60
CA PHE A 10 8.21 -7.22 -6.34
C PHE A 10 8.85 -6.28 -7.38
N SER A 11 9.27 -6.81 -8.53
CA SER A 11 9.86 -6.02 -9.62
C SER A 11 8.79 -5.48 -10.59
N GLY A 12 9.24 -4.82 -11.66
CA GLY A 12 8.36 -4.43 -12.77
C GLY A 12 7.78 -3.03 -12.69
N PHE A 13 8.35 -2.16 -11.86
CA PHE A 13 7.95 -0.75 -11.75
C PHE A 13 8.48 0.15 -12.89
N GLU A 14 8.54 -0.38 -14.11
CA GLU A 14 8.84 0.36 -15.33
C GLU A 14 7.54 0.87 -15.97
N TYR A 15 7.03 1.97 -15.43
CA TYR A 15 5.74 2.57 -15.79
C TYR A 15 5.57 2.90 -17.27
N SER A 16 6.66 3.19 -17.99
CA SER A 16 6.62 3.43 -19.44
C SER A 16 6.15 2.21 -20.23
N THR A 17 6.33 1.01 -19.68
CA THR A 17 5.88 -0.26 -20.27
C THR A 17 4.42 -0.59 -19.92
N TRP A 18 3.83 0.12 -18.95
CA TRP A 18 2.51 -0.20 -18.44
C TRP A 18 1.42 0.28 -19.39
N THR A 19 0.58 -0.64 -19.85
CA THR A 19 -0.55 -0.29 -20.71
C THR A 19 -1.76 0.14 -19.88
N LYS A 20 -2.14 1.42 -19.96
CA LYS A 20 -3.33 1.98 -19.30
C LYS A 20 -4.58 1.14 -19.60
N ARG A 21 -5.39 0.92 -18.56
CA ARG A 21 -6.67 0.21 -18.67
C ARG A 21 -7.71 1.17 -19.27
N THR A 22 -8.61 0.63 -20.08
CA THR A 22 -9.73 1.36 -20.68
C THR A 22 -11.04 0.66 -20.34
N LYS A 23 -12.16 1.40 -20.32
CA LYS A 23 -13.50 0.84 -20.13
C LYS A 23 -13.78 -0.33 -21.05
N ALA A 24 -13.50 -0.18 -22.34
CA ALA A 24 -13.74 -1.21 -23.35
C ALA A 24 -12.92 -2.48 -23.07
N ARG A 25 -11.63 -2.35 -22.74
CA ARG A 25 -10.78 -3.50 -22.41
C ARG A 25 -11.24 -4.19 -21.12
N ASN A 26 -11.60 -3.41 -20.11
CA ASN A 26 -12.11 -3.92 -18.85
C ASN A 26 -13.45 -4.68 -19.03
N LEU A 27 -14.38 -4.13 -19.82
CA LEU A 27 -15.62 -4.82 -20.22
C LEU A 27 -15.32 -6.13 -20.97
N GLY A 28 -14.34 -6.14 -21.88
CA GLY A 28 -13.91 -7.37 -22.55
C GLY A 28 -13.40 -8.43 -21.58
N TYR A 29 -12.63 -8.05 -20.56
CA TYR A 29 -12.21 -8.97 -19.50
C TYR A 29 -13.37 -9.46 -18.63
N ALA A 30 -14.29 -8.56 -18.26
CA ALA A 30 -15.48 -8.91 -17.50
C ALA A 30 -16.37 -9.90 -18.26
N ASN A 31 -16.58 -9.71 -19.57
CA ASN A 31 -17.36 -10.64 -20.38
C ASN A 31 -16.69 -12.02 -20.49
N LYS A 32 -15.37 -12.07 -20.71
CA LYS A 32 -14.62 -13.34 -20.68
C LYS A 32 -14.75 -14.04 -19.34
N TRP A 33 -14.69 -13.29 -18.24
CA TRP A 33 -14.93 -13.82 -16.90
C TRP A 33 -16.34 -14.40 -16.78
N LYS A 34 -17.37 -13.67 -17.24
CA LYS A 34 -18.77 -14.14 -17.23
C LYS A 34 -19.00 -15.42 -18.04
N GLU A 35 -18.29 -15.57 -19.15
CA GLU A 35 -18.39 -16.72 -20.06
C GLU A 35 -17.58 -17.95 -19.58
N ALA A 36 -16.80 -17.81 -18.50
CA ALA A 36 -16.00 -18.89 -17.94
C ALA A 36 -16.87 -20.07 -17.50
N LYS A 37 -16.39 -21.29 -17.78
CA LYS A 37 -17.17 -22.52 -17.62
C LYS A 37 -16.98 -23.19 -16.26
N ASN A 38 -15.93 -22.85 -15.52
CA ASN A 38 -15.61 -23.49 -14.26
C ASN A 38 -14.89 -22.54 -13.28
N ALA A 39 -14.88 -22.91 -12.00
CA ALA A 39 -14.31 -22.11 -10.91
C ALA A 39 -12.79 -21.84 -11.07
N ALA A 40 -12.04 -22.76 -11.67
CA ALA A 40 -10.61 -22.57 -11.90
C ALA A 40 -10.36 -21.47 -12.94
N GLU A 41 -11.15 -21.46 -14.02
CA GLU A 41 -11.10 -20.43 -15.06
C GLU A 41 -11.52 -19.05 -14.51
N TYR A 42 -12.58 -18.98 -13.71
CA TYR A 42 -12.97 -17.75 -13.00
C TYR A 42 -11.81 -17.17 -12.19
N THR A 43 -11.18 -18.03 -11.37
CA THR A 43 -10.06 -17.64 -10.49
C THR A 43 -8.86 -17.18 -11.32
N GLN A 44 -8.55 -17.89 -12.41
CA GLN A 44 -7.44 -17.55 -13.29
C GLN A 44 -7.65 -16.21 -14.00
N LEU A 45 -8.84 -15.99 -14.57
CA LEU A 45 -9.20 -14.75 -15.26
C LEU A 45 -9.22 -13.57 -14.30
N GLU A 46 -9.75 -13.77 -13.09
CA GLU A 46 -9.73 -12.75 -12.05
C GLU A 46 -8.30 -12.41 -11.62
N ARG A 47 -7.45 -13.39 -11.34
CA ARG A 47 -6.04 -13.13 -10.98
C ARG A 47 -5.28 -12.42 -12.10
N ARG A 48 -5.51 -12.81 -13.35
CA ARG A 48 -4.80 -12.26 -14.51
C ARG A 48 -5.26 -10.84 -14.86
N ASN A 49 -6.57 -10.59 -14.82
CA ASN A 49 -7.14 -9.34 -15.31
C ASN A 49 -7.57 -8.40 -14.17
N GLY A 50 -7.68 -8.87 -12.93
CA GLY A 50 -8.19 -8.11 -11.78
C GLY A 50 -9.58 -7.55 -12.06
N THR A 51 -10.49 -8.36 -12.61
CA THR A 51 -11.84 -7.95 -13.00
C THR A 51 -12.79 -9.12 -12.95
N GLN A 52 -13.93 -8.93 -12.27
CA GLN A 52 -15.08 -9.81 -12.30
C GLN A 52 -16.22 -9.13 -13.06
N TRP A 53 -17.18 -9.92 -13.57
CA TRP A 53 -18.37 -9.34 -14.19
C TRP A 53 -19.32 -8.76 -13.14
N SER A 54 -19.95 -7.64 -13.49
CA SER A 54 -21.00 -7.01 -12.69
C SER A 54 -21.89 -6.19 -13.61
N GLN A 55 -23.16 -6.06 -13.25
CA GLN A 55 -24.19 -5.31 -13.96
C GLN A 55 -23.81 -3.83 -14.13
N LEU A 56 -22.94 -3.31 -13.25
CA LEU A 56 -22.38 -1.97 -13.37
C LEU A 56 -21.63 -1.75 -14.69
N HIS A 57 -21.07 -2.80 -15.30
CA HIS A 57 -20.40 -2.71 -16.60
C HIS A 57 -21.35 -2.37 -17.75
N LEU A 58 -22.66 -2.59 -17.59
CA LEU A 58 -23.69 -2.27 -18.58
C LEU A 58 -24.10 -0.80 -18.54
N LEU A 59 -23.78 -0.08 -17.46
CA LEU A 59 -24.14 1.31 -17.31
C LEU A 59 -23.26 2.18 -18.21
N THR A 60 -23.89 2.95 -19.11
CA THR A 60 -23.17 3.82 -20.06
C THR A 60 -22.37 4.91 -19.35
N TYR A 61 -22.89 5.41 -18.22
CA TYR A 61 -22.27 6.47 -17.41
C TYR A 61 -21.21 5.98 -16.42
N PHE A 62 -21.14 4.67 -16.11
CA PHE A 62 -20.18 4.14 -15.15
C PHE A 62 -18.94 3.64 -15.88
N ASP A 63 -17.75 4.14 -15.52
CA ASP A 63 -16.49 3.61 -16.01
C ASP A 63 -15.73 2.96 -14.85
N PRO A 64 -15.64 1.62 -14.77
CA PRO A 64 -14.96 0.95 -13.67
C PRO A 64 -13.48 1.34 -13.55
N VAL A 65 -12.82 1.80 -14.62
CA VAL A 65 -11.42 2.22 -14.57
C VAL A 65 -11.28 3.56 -13.87
N TRP A 66 -12.19 4.51 -14.14
CA TRP A 66 -12.14 5.86 -13.59
C TRP A 66 -12.90 6.00 -12.26
N CYS A 67 -13.98 5.22 -12.09
CA CYS A 67 -14.84 5.25 -10.91
C CYS A 67 -14.36 4.32 -9.78
N THR A 68 -13.25 3.58 -9.97
CA THR A 68 -12.61 2.86 -8.88
C THR A 68 -11.78 3.83 -8.05
N ILE A 69 -12.31 4.20 -6.89
CA ILE A 69 -11.59 5.02 -5.92
C ILE A 69 -10.57 4.12 -5.21
N ILE A 70 -9.29 4.50 -5.25
CA ILE A 70 -8.28 3.87 -4.42
C ILE A 70 -8.60 4.21 -2.97
N ASP A 71 -8.95 3.20 -2.18
CA ASP A 71 -9.18 3.37 -0.76
C ASP A 71 -7.83 3.46 -0.02
N PRO A 72 -7.45 4.65 0.51
CA PRO A 72 -6.20 4.80 1.26
C PRO A 72 -6.18 3.92 2.51
N MET A 73 -7.34 3.66 3.10
CA MET A 73 -7.47 2.92 4.36
C MET A 73 -7.02 1.47 4.20
N HIS A 74 -7.58 0.77 3.21
CA HIS A 74 -7.27 -0.63 2.99
C HIS A 74 -6.00 -0.83 2.16
N ASN A 75 -5.77 -0.01 1.13
CA ASN A 75 -4.65 -0.23 0.23
C ASN A 75 -3.33 0.33 0.81
N LEU A 76 -3.31 1.60 1.19
CA LEU A 76 -2.06 2.24 1.64
C LEU A 76 -1.73 1.85 3.09
N PHE A 77 -2.69 1.98 4.01
CA PHE A 77 -2.41 1.80 5.44
C PHE A 77 -2.47 0.34 5.89
N LEU A 78 -3.61 -0.34 5.72
CA LEU A 78 -3.71 -1.77 6.07
C LEU A 78 -2.98 -2.69 5.09
N GLY A 79 -2.74 -2.24 3.85
CA GLY A 79 -1.97 -2.97 2.85
C GLY A 79 -0.48 -2.67 3.01
N THR A 80 0.02 -1.65 2.32
CA THR A 80 1.46 -1.39 2.21
C THR A 80 2.13 -1.06 3.55
N ALA A 81 1.59 -0.16 4.36
CA ALA A 81 2.25 0.23 5.62
C ALA A 81 2.37 -0.93 6.61
N LYS A 82 1.30 -1.73 6.73
CA LYS A 82 1.31 -2.96 7.54
C LYS A 82 2.29 -3.98 6.99
N CYS A 83 2.31 -4.18 5.66
CA CYS A 83 3.22 -5.11 5.00
C CYS A 83 4.69 -4.73 5.23
N MET A 84 5.04 -3.44 5.12
CA MET A 84 6.41 -2.96 5.39
C MET A 84 6.87 -3.28 6.81
N VAL A 85 6.02 -3.03 7.81
CA VAL A 85 6.33 -3.39 9.21
C VAL A 85 6.51 -4.90 9.38
N GLN A 86 5.75 -5.71 8.65
CA GLN A 86 5.91 -7.17 8.67
C GLN A 86 7.25 -7.61 8.06
N ILE A 87 7.62 -7.06 6.91
CA ILE A 87 8.91 -7.31 6.26
C ILE A 87 10.07 -6.95 7.19
N TRP A 88 10.02 -5.78 7.83
CA TRP A 88 11.07 -5.37 8.76
C TRP A 88 11.18 -6.26 10.01
N LYS A 89 10.08 -6.89 10.44
CA LYS A 89 10.14 -7.90 11.50
C LYS A 89 10.79 -9.19 11.02
N GLU A 90 10.44 -9.65 9.82
CA GLU A 90 10.99 -10.88 9.22
C GLU A 90 12.49 -10.74 8.93
N LEU A 91 12.94 -9.54 8.58
CA LEU A 91 14.36 -9.19 8.43
C LEU A 91 15.06 -8.86 9.75
N GLU A 92 14.39 -9.04 10.88
CA GLU A 92 14.91 -8.83 12.24
C GLU A 92 15.44 -7.40 12.48
N TYR A 93 14.90 -6.39 11.78
CA TYR A 93 15.23 -4.99 12.03
C TYR A 93 14.64 -4.48 13.36
N PHE A 94 13.67 -5.21 13.92
CA PHE A 94 13.01 -4.90 15.18
C PHE A 94 13.23 -6.01 16.20
N ASP A 95 14.22 -5.84 17.08
CA ASP A 95 14.32 -6.64 18.30
C ASP A 95 13.38 -6.12 19.42
N ASN A 96 13.32 -6.84 20.54
CA ASN A 96 12.47 -6.44 21.66
C ASN A 96 12.85 -5.07 22.26
N GLN A 97 14.14 -4.75 22.30
CA GLN A 97 14.63 -3.50 22.88
C GLN A 97 14.32 -2.31 21.96
N ALA A 98 14.49 -2.49 20.65
CA ALA A 98 14.09 -1.57 19.62
C ALA A 98 12.59 -1.27 19.70
N LEU A 99 11.73 -2.29 19.84
CA LEU A 99 10.28 -2.08 19.96
C LEU A 99 9.88 -1.28 21.21
N LEU A 100 10.58 -1.48 22.33
CA LEU A 100 10.38 -0.69 23.54
C LEU A 100 10.83 0.77 23.33
N ALA A 101 12.03 0.98 22.79
CA ALA A 101 12.53 2.31 22.47
C ALA A 101 11.63 3.05 21.46
N MET A 102 11.11 2.34 20.46
CA MET A 102 10.15 2.87 19.50
C MET A 102 8.84 3.29 20.18
N GLN A 103 8.35 2.50 21.15
CA GLN A 103 7.15 2.84 21.91
C GLN A 103 7.39 4.07 22.80
N ASP A 104 8.56 4.20 23.42
CA ASP A 104 8.91 5.36 24.24
C ASP A 104 9.00 6.64 23.40
N LEU A 105 9.64 6.57 22.22
CA LEU A 105 9.65 7.66 21.26
C LEU A 105 8.23 8.03 20.83
N ALA A 106 7.38 7.04 20.53
CA ALA A 106 6.00 7.29 20.16
C ALA A 106 5.19 7.93 21.30
N ASN A 107 5.44 7.55 22.56
CA ASN A 107 4.78 8.14 23.71
C ASN A 107 5.10 9.62 23.89
N GLY A 108 6.27 10.08 23.41
CA GLY A 108 6.66 11.49 23.42
C GLY A 108 6.02 12.34 22.30
N VAL A 109 5.34 11.74 21.33
CA VAL A 109 4.71 12.47 20.23
C VAL A 109 3.37 13.05 20.67
N VAL A 110 3.25 14.37 20.67
CA VAL A 110 1.98 15.07 20.92
C VAL A 110 1.13 15.04 19.66
N VAL A 111 -0.07 14.46 19.76
CA VAL A 111 -1.06 14.39 18.67
C VAL A 111 -2.34 15.09 19.13
N SER A 112 -3.08 15.73 18.20
CA SER A 112 -4.37 16.36 18.52
C SER A 112 -5.33 15.35 19.18
N PRO A 113 -6.15 15.75 20.17
CA PRO A 113 -7.11 14.88 20.85
C PRO A 113 -8.06 14.12 19.92
N ASP A 114 -8.31 14.67 18.72
CA ASP A 114 -9.19 14.08 17.70
C ASP A 114 -8.62 12.82 17.04
N TYR A 115 -7.34 12.49 17.29
CA TYR A 115 -6.68 11.31 16.72
C TYR A 115 -6.52 10.18 17.73
N ALA A 116 -6.68 8.94 17.26
CA ALA A 116 -6.54 7.75 18.08
C ALA A 116 -5.09 7.45 18.46
N TYR A 117 -4.74 7.48 19.75
CA TYR A 117 -3.37 7.21 20.20
C TYR A 117 -2.92 5.75 19.93
N ILE A 118 -1.64 5.57 19.59
CA ILE A 118 -1.00 4.25 19.47
C ILE A 118 -0.46 3.82 20.85
N ASN A 119 -1.38 3.50 21.75
CA ASN A 119 -1.05 3.07 23.12
C ASN A 119 -0.52 1.64 23.16
N LYS A 120 0.74 1.45 23.59
CA LYS A 120 1.40 0.15 23.84
C LYS A 120 1.44 -0.83 22.65
N LYS A 121 0.97 -0.41 21.48
CA LYS A 121 0.83 -1.28 20.31
C LYS A 121 2.13 -1.53 19.57
N ILE A 122 3.11 -0.63 19.66
CA ILE A 122 4.42 -0.83 19.03
C ILE A 122 5.22 -1.85 19.83
N ALA A 123 5.28 -1.66 21.16
CA ALA A 123 5.90 -2.61 22.07
C ALA A 123 5.26 -4.01 21.97
N ASP A 124 3.93 -4.07 21.80
CA ASP A 124 3.18 -5.30 21.56
C ASP A 124 3.19 -5.73 20.08
N ARG A 125 4.33 -5.54 19.40
CA ARG A 125 4.60 -6.05 18.03
C ARG A 125 3.50 -5.73 17.02
N PHE A 126 2.89 -4.56 17.11
CA PHE A 126 1.81 -4.11 16.22
C PHE A 126 0.57 -5.03 16.21
N SER A 127 0.24 -5.67 17.33
CA SER A 127 -0.91 -6.58 17.44
C SER A 127 -2.24 -5.86 17.20
N SER A 128 -3.08 -6.44 16.33
CA SER A 128 -4.49 -6.04 16.12
C SER A 128 -4.72 -4.53 15.96
N ILE A 129 -3.85 -3.87 15.19
CA ILE A 129 -3.96 -2.43 14.87
C ILE A 129 -5.01 -2.21 13.77
N LYS A 130 -5.92 -1.27 14.02
CA LYS A 130 -6.95 -0.81 13.07
C LYS A 130 -6.40 0.23 12.08
N ALA A 131 -7.14 0.46 11.00
CA ALA A 131 -6.64 1.26 9.88
C ALA A 131 -6.35 2.74 10.22
N ASP A 132 -7.14 3.35 11.10
CA ASP A 132 -6.94 4.69 11.64
C ASP A 132 -5.58 4.81 12.36
N LYS A 133 -5.22 3.80 13.14
CA LYS A 133 -3.90 3.72 13.81
C LYS A 133 -2.78 3.44 12.82
N TRP A 134 -3.00 2.65 11.77
CA TRP A 134 -2.02 2.49 10.68
C TRP A 134 -1.79 3.79 9.90
N LYS A 135 -2.84 4.59 9.70
CA LYS A 135 -2.72 5.93 9.14
C LYS A 135 -1.83 6.81 10.00
N LEU A 136 -2.06 6.84 11.31
CA LEU A 136 -1.23 7.61 12.24
C LEU A 136 0.20 7.10 12.30
N TRP A 137 0.38 5.78 12.32
CA TRP A 137 1.70 5.15 12.22
C TRP A 137 2.44 5.65 10.98
N CYS A 138 1.82 5.53 9.80
CA CYS A 138 2.42 5.93 8.54
C CYS A 138 2.73 7.43 8.51
N LEU A 139 1.75 8.28 8.82
CA LEU A 139 1.85 9.73 8.58
C LEU A 139 2.54 10.51 9.70
N ILE A 140 2.49 10.03 10.94
CA ILE A 140 2.95 10.79 12.12
C ILE A 140 4.09 10.07 12.82
N TYR A 141 3.88 8.84 13.28
CA TYR A 141 4.85 8.20 14.18
C TYR A 141 6.09 7.69 13.45
N SER A 142 5.90 6.95 12.34
CA SER A 142 6.99 6.24 11.67
C SER A 142 8.14 7.12 11.17
N PRO A 143 7.94 8.36 10.66
CA PRO A 143 9.05 9.24 10.28
C PRO A 143 10.02 9.55 11.42
N PHE A 144 9.51 9.67 12.65
CA PHE A 144 10.33 9.97 13.83
C PHE A 144 10.84 8.70 14.50
N VAL A 145 9.94 7.74 14.71
CA VAL A 145 10.22 6.49 15.42
C VAL A 145 11.26 5.64 14.69
N LEU A 146 11.19 5.55 13.36
CA LEU A 146 12.11 4.69 12.59
C LEU A 146 13.49 5.33 12.37
N LYS A 147 13.66 6.62 12.65
CA LYS A 147 14.90 7.36 12.39
C LYS A 147 16.13 6.76 13.09
N HIS A 148 15.92 6.20 14.26
CA HIS A 148 16.99 5.63 15.09
C HIS A 148 17.06 4.10 15.03
N ILE A 149 16.20 3.47 14.21
CA ILE A 149 16.06 2.02 14.13
C ILE A 149 16.48 1.50 12.76
N LEU A 150 16.04 2.16 11.70
CA LEU A 150 16.36 1.77 10.33
C LEU A 150 17.63 2.47 9.83
N LEU A 151 18.42 1.77 9.01
CA LEU A 151 19.49 2.41 8.26
C LEU A 151 18.91 3.50 7.34
N VAL A 152 19.71 4.55 7.11
CA VAL A 152 19.32 5.74 6.34
C VAL A 152 18.70 5.39 4.98
N LYS A 153 19.22 4.37 4.28
CA LYS A 153 18.68 3.92 2.98
C LYS A 153 17.23 3.42 3.05
N HIS A 154 16.89 2.64 4.08
CA HIS A 154 15.54 2.08 4.27
C HIS A 154 14.56 3.17 4.71
N LEU A 155 15.01 4.04 5.63
CA LEU A 155 14.22 5.18 6.07
C LEU A 155 13.94 6.15 4.92
N SER A 156 14.95 6.46 4.10
CA SER A 156 14.80 7.36 2.94
C SER A 156 13.78 6.80 1.95
N ASN A 157 13.83 5.49 1.68
CA ASN A 157 12.83 4.86 0.82
C ASN A 157 11.43 4.94 1.44
N TRP A 158 11.30 4.62 2.74
CA TRP A 158 10.03 4.72 3.46
C TRP A 158 9.44 6.14 3.44
N MET A 159 10.27 7.18 3.53
CA MET A 159 9.80 8.57 3.46
C MET A 159 9.15 8.91 2.12
N PHE A 160 9.56 8.29 1.02
CA PHE A 160 8.82 8.43 -0.25
C PHE A 160 7.40 7.90 -0.11
N PHE A 161 7.20 6.73 0.52
CA PHE A 161 5.87 6.20 0.77
C PHE A 161 5.03 7.08 1.71
N VAL A 162 5.63 7.61 2.78
CA VAL A 162 4.96 8.54 3.71
C VAL A 162 4.47 9.78 2.96
N ASN A 163 5.34 10.40 2.15
CA ASN A 163 4.99 11.59 1.36
C ASN A 163 3.89 11.28 0.33
N ALA A 164 3.95 10.11 -0.31
CA ALA A 164 2.92 9.63 -1.21
C ALA A 164 1.55 9.47 -0.51
N CYS A 165 1.53 9.00 0.74
CA CYS A 165 0.29 8.87 1.52
C CYS A 165 -0.22 10.21 2.05
N HIS A 166 0.68 11.14 2.38
CA HIS A 166 0.33 12.41 3.00
C HIS A 166 -0.46 13.34 2.06
N LEU A 167 -0.15 13.32 0.77
CA LEU A 167 -0.77 14.20 -0.23
C LEU A 167 -2.26 13.89 -0.51
N PRO A 168 -2.68 12.64 -0.81
CA PRO A 168 -4.06 12.31 -1.10
C PRO A 168 -4.97 12.26 0.13
N THR A 169 -4.40 12.26 1.35
CA THR A 169 -5.17 12.17 2.60
C THR A 169 -5.52 13.53 3.20
N LYS A 170 -5.16 14.62 2.51
CA LYS A 170 -5.57 15.98 2.85
C LYS A 170 -7.04 16.21 2.49
N PRO A 171 -7.73 17.16 3.16
CA PRO A 171 -9.13 17.49 2.86
C PRO A 171 -9.37 17.91 1.40
N SER A 172 -8.35 18.42 0.71
CA SER A 172 -8.41 18.77 -0.70
C SER A 172 -7.16 18.32 -1.46
N VAL A 173 -7.40 17.80 -2.67
CA VAL A 173 -6.38 17.24 -3.54
C VAL A 173 -6.42 17.97 -4.89
N THR A 174 -5.27 18.46 -5.33
CA THR A 174 -5.09 19.11 -6.64
C THR A 174 -4.37 18.15 -7.59
N SER A 175 -4.43 18.40 -8.90
CA SER A 175 -3.72 17.57 -9.89
C SER A 175 -2.22 17.49 -9.58
N ASP A 176 -1.59 18.61 -9.19
CA ASP A 176 -0.17 18.63 -8.84
C ASP A 176 0.16 17.77 -7.62
N LYS A 177 -0.72 17.74 -6.61
CA LYS A 177 -0.57 16.85 -5.44
C LYS A 177 -0.67 15.39 -5.86
N ILE A 178 -1.55 15.05 -6.80
CA ILE A 178 -1.68 13.67 -7.33
C ILE A 178 -0.42 13.29 -8.09
N SER A 179 0.06 14.15 -8.99
CA SER A 179 1.29 13.93 -9.75
C SER A 179 2.50 13.76 -8.83
N SER A 180 2.58 14.57 -7.78
CA SER A 180 3.62 14.46 -6.76
C SER A 180 3.50 13.15 -5.97
N ALA A 181 2.30 12.78 -5.52
CA ALA A 181 2.06 11.52 -4.82
C ALA A 181 2.45 10.32 -5.68
N HIS A 182 2.10 10.36 -6.97
CA HIS A 182 2.47 9.35 -7.94
C HIS A 182 4.00 9.23 -8.05
N ALA A 183 4.72 10.33 -8.27
CA ALA A 183 6.18 10.31 -8.35
C ALA A 183 6.84 9.73 -7.08
N HIS A 184 6.32 10.07 -5.90
CA HIS A 184 6.78 9.50 -4.64
C HIS A 184 6.53 7.98 -4.55
N LEU A 185 5.35 7.49 -4.98
CA LEU A 185 5.08 6.05 -5.05
C LEU A 185 6.05 5.34 -5.99
N GLN A 186 6.34 5.94 -7.16
CA GLN A 186 7.30 5.37 -8.11
C GLN A 186 8.69 5.22 -7.49
N LEU A 187 9.17 6.27 -6.81
CA LEU A 187 10.46 6.24 -6.11
C LEU A 187 10.48 5.18 -5.01
N PHE A 188 9.43 5.11 -4.20
CA PHE A 188 9.29 4.09 -3.16
C PHE A 188 9.36 2.67 -3.73
N CYS A 189 8.59 2.40 -4.77
CA CYS A 189 8.51 1.08 -5.39
C CYS A 189 9.85 0.66 -6.04
N LYS A 190 10.50 1.57 -6.78
CA LYS A 190 11.83 1.32 -7.37
C LYS A 190 12.92 1.17 -6.32
N GLY A 191 12.82 1.88 -5.20
CA GLY A 191 13.75 1.70 -4.08
C GLY A 191 13.44 0.43 -3.29
N PHE A 192 12.18 0.01 -3.20
CA PHE A 192 11.77 -1.22 -2.54
C PHE A 192 12.38 -2.44 -3.24
N GLU A 193 12.22 -2.55 -4.56
CA GLU A 193 12.80 -3.62 -5.40
C GLU A 193 14.33 -3.78 -5.23
N LYS A 194 15.04 -2.69 -4.90
CA LYS A 194 16.49 -2.71 -4.69
C LYS A 194 16.90 -3.06 -3.26
N LEU A 195 16.01 -2.86 -2.29
CA LEU A 195 16.31 -2.95 -0.86
C LEU A 195 15.75 -4.22 -0.20
N TYR A 196 14.74 -4.85 -0.81
CA TYR A 196 13.98 -5.99 -0.30
C TYR A 196 13.73 -6.99 -1.43
#